data_AF-A0A4R2CK78-F1
#
_entry.id   AF-A0A4R2CK78-F1
#
_cell.length_a   1.000
_cell.length_b   1.000
_cell.length_c   1.000
_cell.angle_alpha   90.00
_cell.angle_beta   90.00
_cell.angle_gamma   90.00
#
_symmetry.space_group_name_H-M   'P 1'
#
loop_
_entity.id
_entity.type
_entity.pdbx_description
1 polymer ?
#
loop_
_entity_poly.entity_id
_entity_poly.type
_entity_poly.pdbx_seq_one_letter_code
_entity_poly.pdbx_strand_id
1 'polypeptide(L)'
;MGTVGGAHRHVPFTMTSESGEMHLSPRAQRTATAAGAGVGTAGLLAGVLVLGPLAATILLAVVFTLAWPLAAVVLHIADEVPYRSPVLVAAASAGGVLCVPGMVKLLSWGAVGLVIALFAAGVFVLIDLALPGDRRPRRRDRRRQKTQYRGLAALSRADEFEDEKLIASLQCPLSIEELCSVWGETTATLAQGAGPRDRQAVAEVRRICLDEFERRNPDGFLRWIEAGAPGDPSSYLLPNSNE
;
A
#
# COMPACT_ATOMS: atom_id res chain seq x y z
N MET A 1 -1.92 54.71 -74.43
CA MET A 1 -0.67 55.13 -73.75
C MET A 1 -1.00 55.30 -72.27
N GLY A 2 -0.56 54.37 -71.44
CA GLY A 2 -0.87 54.33 -70.01
C GLY A 2 -0.17 53.12 -69.37
N THR A 3 0.76 53.41 -68.49
CA THR A 3 1.85 52.59 -67.96
C THR A 3 1.41 51.39 -67.11
N VAL A 4 2.00 50.22 -67.37
CA VAL A 4 1.89 49.00 -66.55
C VAL A 4 2.96 49.04 -65.45
N GLY A 5 2.52 49.13 -64.19
CA GLY A 5 3.38 49.05 -63.00
C GLY A 5 3.61 47.59 -62.58
N GLY A 6 4.84 47.11 -62.71
CA GLY A 6 5.28 45.80 -62.23
C GLY A 6 5.66 45.85 -60.74
N ALA A 7 4.87 45.18 -59.90
CA ALA A 7 5.18 44.99 -58.49
C ALA A 7 6.04 43.72 -58.29
N HIS A 8 7.33 43.90 -58.10
CA HIS A 8 8.26 42.87 -57.64
C HIS A 8 7.91 42.46 -56.19
N ARG A 9 7.38 41.24 -55.99
CA ARG A 9 7.30 40.62 -54.67
C ARG A 9 8.54 39.78 -54.43
N HIS A 10 9.41 40.26 -53.54
CA HIS A 10 10.46 39.45 -52.93
C HIS A 10 9.83 38.42 -51.99
N VAL A 11 10.06 37.14 -52.25
CA VAL A 11 9.73 36.04 -51.34
C VAL A 11 10.98 35.73 -50.52
N PRO A 12 10.97 35.89 -49.18
CA PRO A 12 12.11 35.51 -48.36
C PRO A 12 12.16 33.99 -48.21
N PHE A 13 13.26 33.40 -48.69
CA PHE A 13 13.58 31.98 -48.54
C PHE A 13 14.19 31.77 -47.14
N THR A 14 13.35 31.39 -46.17
CA THR A 14 13.80 30.97 -44.83
C THR A 14 14.25 29.51 -44.87
N MET A 15 15.56 29.33 -44.77
CA MET A 15 16.24 28.04 -44.65
C MET A 15 16.04 27.51 -43.22
N THR A 16 15.10 26.59 -43.02
CA THR A 16 14.91 25.90 -41.75
C THR A 16 15.99 24.83 -41.60
N SER A 17 16.95 25.08 -40.71
CA SER A 17 17.94 24.12 -40.24
C SER A 17 17.23 23.00 -39.49
N GLU A 18 17.07 21.84 -40.13
CA GLU A 18 16.71 20.57 -39.48
C GLU A 18 17.86 20.12 -38.57
N SER A 19 17.88 20.63 -37.34
CA SER A 19 18.58 19.97 -36.25
C SER A 19 17.83 18.69 -35.93
N GLY A 20 18.34 17.56 -36.41
CA GLY A 20 17.84 16.22 -36.13
C GLY A 20 17.90 15.92 -34.63
N GLU A 21 16.89 16.35 -33.89
CA GLU A 21 16.60 15.84 -32.56
C GLU A 21 16.26 14.35 -32.73
N MET A 22 17.20 13.49 -32.34
CA MET A 22 16.97 12.07 -32.14
C MET A 22 15.86 11.90 -31.09
N HIS A 23 14.61 11.91 -31.55
CA HIS A 23 13.44 11.53 -30.80
C HIS A 23 13.55 10.05 -30.45
N LEU A 24 14.31 9.77 -29.39
CA LEU A 24 14.34 8.45 -28.78
C LEU A 24 12.91 8.09 -28.38
N SER A 25 12.43 6.97 -28.94
CA SER A 25 11.05 6.56 -28.75
C SER A 25 10.71 6.49 -27.25
N PRO A 26 9.51 6.92 -26.84
CA PRO A 26 9.10 6.91 -25.43
C PRO A 26 9.11 5.49 -24.81
N ARG A 27 9.22 4.44 -25.63
CA ARG A 27 9.42 3.07 -25.18
C ARG A 27 10.87 2.81 -24.74
N ALA A 28 11.86 3.31 -25.47
CA ALA A 28 13.29 3.18 -25.11
C ALA A 28 13.64 3.92 -23.81
N GLN A 29 12.98 5.05 -23.57
CA GLN A 29 13.16 5.85 -22.35
C GLN A 29 12.56 5.14 -21.12
N ARG A 30 11.46 4.39 -21.29
CA ARG A 30 10.84 3.60 -20.21
C ARG A 30 11.61 2.32 -19.86
N THR A 31 12.28 1.70 -20.84
CA THR A 31 13.10 0.51 -20.59
C THR A 31 14.41 0.85 -19.89
N ALA A 32 15.00 2.03 -20.18
CA ALA A 32 16.24 2.48 -19.52
C ALA A 32 16.04 2.79 -18.03
N THR A 33 14.90 3.37 -17.65
CA THR A 33 14.58 3.67 -16.25
C THR A 33 14.23 2.42 -15.44
N ALA A 34 13.57 1.42 -16.06
CA ALA A 34 13.27 0.15 -15.41
C ALA A 34 14.53 -0.69 -15.12
N ALA A 35 15.51 -0.67 -16.04
CA ALA A 35 16.77 -1.42 -15.86
C ALA A 35 17.64 -0.85 -14.72
N GLY A 36 17.68 0.47 -14.54
CA GLY A 36 18.45 1.11 -13.47
C GLY A 36 17.93 0.81 -12.06
N ALA A 37 16.61 0.70 -11.90
CA ALA A 37 15.99 0.43 -10.61
C ALA A 37 16.26 -1.00 -10.09
N GLY A 38 16.36 -1.99 -10.99
CA GLY A 38 16.59 -3.39 -10.62
C GLY A 38 18.01 -3.68 -10.12
N VAL A 39 19.03 -3.02 -10.70
CA VAL A 39 20.43 -3.24 -10.31
C VAL A 39 20.72 -2.64 -8.92
N GLY A 40 20.11 -1.51 -8.59
CA GLY A 40 20.28 -0.85 -7.29
C GLY A 40 19.69 -1.66 -6.12
N THR A 41 18.51 -2.26 -6.29
CA THR A 41 17.86 -3.05 -5.23
C THR A 41 18.55 -4.38 -5.01
N ALA A 42 19.02 -5.05 -6.08
CA ALA A 42 19.79 -6.28 -5.96
C ALA A 42 21.15 -6.06 -5.27
N GLY A 43 21.85 -4.97 -5.58
CA GLY A 43 23.13 -4.63 -4.94
C GLY A 43 22.98 -4.31 -3.44
N LEU A 44 21.92 -3.58 -3.06
CA LEU A 44 21.63 -3.28 -1.66
C LEU A 44 21.24 -4.53 -0.87
N LEU A 45 20.41 -5.41 -1.43
CA LEU A 45 20.04 -6.67 -0.80
C LEU A 45 21.26 -7.59 -0.62
N ALA A 46 22.12 -7.69 -1.63
CA ALA A 46 23.36 -8.47 -1.54
C ALA A 46 24.32 -7.90 -0.49
N GLY A 47 24.47 -6.57 -0.41
CA GLY A 47 25.29 -5.91 0.61
C GLY A 47 24.78 -6.16 2.03
N VAL A 48 23.47 -6.04 2.27
CA VAL A 48 22.86 -6.29 3.58
C VAL A 48 22.96 -7.75 3.99
N LEU A 49 22.80 -8.68 3.05
CA LEU A 49 22.93 -10.12 3.28
C LEU A 49 24.35 -10.55 3.67
N VAL A 50 25.38 -9.89 3.13
CA VAL A 50 26.78 -10.26 3.38
C VAL A 50 27.36 -9.52 4.60
N LEU A 51 27.01 -8.26 4.80
CA LEU A 51 27.61 -7.44 5.88
C LEU A 51 27.03 -7.79 7.27
N GLY A 52 25.75 -8.19 7.33
CA GLY A 52 25.09 -8.55 8.58
C GLY A 52 25.74 -9.73 9.32
N PRO A 53 25.95 -10.89 8.66
CA PRO A 53 26.59 -12.05 9.28
C PRO A 53 28.04 -11.78 9.68
N LEU A 54 28.80 -11.07 8.84
CA LEU A 54 30.21 -10.77 9.11
C LEU A 54 30.38 -9.86 10.32
N ALA A 55 29.61 -8.76 10.39
CA ALA A 55 29.64 -7.87 11.55
C ALA A 55 29.24 -8.58 12.85
N ALA A 56 28.23 -9.46 12.78
CA ALA A 56 27.82 -10.28 13.92
C ALA A 56 28.91 -11.25 14.37
N THR A 57 29.63 -11.90 13.45
CA THR A 57 30.74 -12.80 13.80
C THR A 57 31.93 -12.07 14.44
N ILE A 58 32.28 -10.89 13.94
CA ILE A 58 33.38 -10.08 14.49
C ILE A 58 33.03 -9.60 15.91
N LEU A 59 31.81 -9.11 16.12
CA LEU A 59 31.36 -8.67 17.45
C LEU A 59 31.37 -9.83 18.46
N LEU A 60 30.91 -11.01 18.05
CA LEU A 60 30.89 -12.20 18.89
C LEU A 60 32.30 -12.66 19.26
N ALA A 61 33.23 -12.64 18.30
CA ALA A 61 34.64 -12.92 18.56
C ALA A 61 35.23 -11.92 19.57
N VAL A 62 34.98 -10.61 19.41
CA VAL A 62 35.48 -9.58 20.33
C VAL A 62 34.92 -9.79 21.74
N VAL A 63 33.60 -10.00 21.88
CA VAL A 63 32.96 -10.24 23.19
C VAL A 63 33.54 -11.49 23.84
N PHE A 64 33.75 -12.57 23.09
CA PHE A 64 34.32 -13.81 23.62
C PHE A 64 35.77 -13.64 24.07
N THR A 65 36.59 -12.94 23.27
CA THR A 65 38.00 -12.66 23.60
C THR A 65 38.16 -11.77 24.83
N LEU A 66 37.19 -10.89 25.13
CA LEU A 66 37.22 -10.03 26.31
C LEU A 66 36.61 -10.69 27.55
N ALA A 67 35.53 -11.47 27.39
CA ALA A 67 34.86 -12.14 28.50
C ALA A 67 35.69 -13.31 29.05
N TRP A 68 36.43 -14.01 28.21
CA TRP A 68 37.26 -15.15 28.61
C TRP A 68 38.35 -14.81 29.65
N PRO A 69 39.25 -13.83 29.41
CA PRO A 69 40.28 -13.47 30.39
C PRO A 69 39.67 -12.88 31.66
N LEU A 70 38.56 -12.14 31.55
CA LEU A 70 37.85 -11.62 32.71
C LEU A 70 37.31 -12.75 33.59
N ALA A 71 36.70 -13.78 32.99
CA ALA A 71 36.22 -14.96 33.71
C ALA A 71 37.37 -15.73 34.37
N ALA A 72 38.52 -15.85 33.69
CA ALA A 72 39.71 -16.50 34.24
C ALA A 72 40.27 -15.74 35.46
N VAL A 73 40.31 -14.41 35.42
CA VAL A 73 40.74 -13.56 36.55
C VAL A 73 39.76 -13.67 37.72
N VAL A 74 38.46 -13.67 37.46
CA VAL A 74 37.45 -13.82 38.53
C VAL A 74 37.53 -15.19 39.18
N LEU A 75 37.75 -16.27 38.40
CA LEU A 75 37.98 -17.60 38.96
C LEU A 75 39.26 -17.64 39.81
N HIS A 76 40.34 -17.03 39.33
CA HIS A 76 41.60 -16.99 40.05
C HIS A 76 41.50 -16.25 41.39
N ILE A 77 40.74 -15.15 41.42
CA ILE A 77 40.48 -14.39 42.66
C ILE A 77 39.50 -15.13 43.58
N ALA A 78 38.55 -15.88 43.02
CA ALA A 78 37.58 -16.65 43.80
C ALA A 78 38.22 -17.86 44.50
N ASP A 79 39.25 -18.47 43.91
CA ASP A 79 40.02 -19.57 44.52
C ASP A 79 40.78 -19.13 45.80
N GLU A 80 41.06 -17.84 45.97
CA GLU A 80 41.75 -17.29 47.14
C GLU A 80 40.82 -17.09 48.37
N VAL A 81 39.49 -17.25 48.23
CA VAL A 81 38.54 -16.95 49.31
C VAL A 81 37.86 -18.24 49.84
N PRO A 82 38.32 -18.80 50.97
CA PRO A 82 37.68 -19.95 51.58
C PRO A 82 36.39 -19.51 52.30
N TYR A 83 35.24 -20.01 51.84
CA TYR A 83 33.90 -20.05 52.48
C TYR A 83 32.74 -19.37 51.72
N ARG A 84 32.21 -20.06 50.71
CA ARG A 84 30.78 -20.34 50.48
C ARG A 84 30.68 -21.47 49.45
N SER A 85 29.65 -22.31 49.54
CA SER A 85 29.60 -23.60 48.81
C SER A 85 29.97 -23.43 47.32
N PRO A 86 31.08 -24.04 46.87
CA PRO A 86 31.66 -23.78 45.54
C PRO A 86 30.68 -24.12 44.40
N VAL A 87 29.76 -25.04 44.66
CA VAL A 87 28.72 -25.47 43.71
C VAL A 87 27.73 -24.34 43.39
N LEU A 88 27.34 -23.50 44.36
CA LEU A 88 26.39 -22.41 44.12
C LEU A 88 27.03 -21.26 43.35
N VAL A 89 28.31 -20.96 43.64
CA VAL A 89 29.08 -19.94 42.92
C VAL A 89 29.38 -20.40 41.49
N ALA A 90 29.73 -21.67 41.29
CA ALA A 90 29.91 -22.26 39.97
C ALA A 90 28.60 -22.29 39.16
N ALA A 91 27.47 -22.64 39.78
CA ALA A 91 26.18 -22.65 39.09
C ALA A 91 25.70 -21.23 38.72
N ALA A 92 25.86 -20.25 39.62
CA ALA A 92 25.46 -18.86 39.36
C ALA A 92 26.34 -18.20 38.28
N SER A 93 27.65 -18.45 38.29
CA SER A 93 28.57 -17.94 37.26
C SER A 93 28.31 -18.61 35.91
N ALA A 94 28.10 -19.93 35.88
CA ALA A 94 27.73 -20.64 34.66
C ALA A 94 26.40 -20.13 34.07
N GLY A 95 25.39 -19.90 34.91
CA GLY A 95 24.11 -19.33 34.49
C GLY A 95 24.23 -17.90 33.96
N GLY A 96 25.03 -17.05 34.61
CA GLY A 96 25.31 -15.69 34.13
C GLY A 96 26.00 -15.68 32.76
N VAL A 97 27.04 -16.51 32.59
CA VAL A 97 27.79 -16.60 31.33
C VAL A 97 26.91 -17.14 30.18
N LEU A 98 25.95 -18.02 30.47
CA LEU A 98 25.06 -18.56 29.44
C LEU A 98 23.94 -17.58 29.01
N CYS A 99 23.46 -16.73 29.92
CA CYS A 99 22.35 -15.80 29.66
C CYS A 99 22.78 -14.55 28.88
N VAL A 100 24.02 -14.09 29.04
CA VAL A 100 24.52 -12.86 28.40
C VAL A 100 24.48 -12.93 26.85
N PRO A 101 24.95 -14.01 26.20
CA PRO A 101 24.87 -14.13 24.73
C PRO A 101 23.43 -14.08 24.19
N GLY A 102 22.46 -14.64 24.93
CA GLY A 102 21.05 -14.64 24.55
C GLY A 102 20.44 -13.23 24.58
N MET A 103 20.71 -12.46 25.64
CA MET A 103 20.26 -11.07 25.72
C MET A 103 20.90 -10.17 24.67
N VAL A 104 22.19 -10.36 24.39
CA VAL A 104 22.90 -9.61 23.33
C VAL A 104 22.29 -9.91 21.96
N LYS A 105 21.92 -11.16 21.68
CA LYS A 105 21.22 -11.51 20.43
C LYS A 105 19.83 -10.89 20.31
N LEU A 106 19.05 -10.85 21.40
CA LEU A 106 17.71 -10.24 21.40
C LEU A 106 17.78 -8.71 21.18
N LEU A 107 18.71 -8.03 21.87
CA LEU A 107 18.92 -6.60 21.69
C LEU A 107 19.46 -6.27 20.29
N SER A 108 20.34 -7.12 19.75
CA SER A 108 20.85 -7.01 18.37
C SER A 108 19.73 -7.06 17.34
N TRP A 109 18.77 -7.99 17.48
CA TRP A 109 17.67 -8.13 16.52
C TRP A 109 16.70 -6.93 16.56
N GLY A 110 16.43 -6.39 17.76
CA GLY A 110 15.60 -5.19 17.90
C GLY A 110 16.23 -3.94 17.27
N ALA A 111 17.53 -3.71 17.51
CA ALA A 111 18.25 -2.57 16.94
C ALA A 111 18.34 -2.63 15.41
N VAL A 112 18.56 -3.83 14.85
CA VAL A 112 18.60 -4.03 13.39
C VAL A 112 17.25 -3.75 12.74
N GLY A 113 16.14 -4.19 13.37
CA GLY A 113 14.79 -3.90 12.88
C GLY A 113 14.50 -2.39 12.82
N LEU A 114 14.90 -1.63 13.84
CA LEU A 114 14.71 -0.19 13.89
C LEU A 114 15.50 0.55 12.80
N VAL A 115 16.76 0.14 12.55
CA VAL A 115 17.60 0.75 11.51
C VAL A 115 17.02 0.49 10.12
N ILE A 116 16.50 -0.71 9.85
CA ILE A 116 15.84 -1.04 8.57
C ILE A 116 14.58 -0.18 8.38
N ALA A 117 13.77 0.00 9.43
CA ALA A 117 12.56 0.83 9.36
C ALA A 117 12.88 2.31 9.07
N LEU A 118 13.89 2.88 9.75
CA LEU A 118 14.33 4.25 9.52
C LEU A 118 14.92 4.44 8.11
N PHE A 119 15.68 3.46 7.62
CA PHE A 119 16.23 3.49 6.27
C PHE A 119 15.11 3.46 5.21
N ALA A 120 14.13 2.58 5.36
CA ALA A 120 12.97 2.50 4.47
C ALA A 120 12.18 3.82 4.44
N ALA A 121 11.95 4.44 5.61
CA ALA A 121 11.30 5.75 5.70
C ALA A 121 12.11 6.85 5.01
N GLY A 122 13.43 6.88 5.20
CA GLY A 122 14.32 7.83 4.55
C GLY A 122 14.32 7.71 3.03
N VAL A 123 14.36 6.47 2.50
CA VAL A 123 14.25 6.20 1.06
C VAL A 123 12.91 6.69 0.51
N PHE A 124 11.81 6.45 1.24
CA PHE A 124 10.49 6.93 0.82
C PHE A 124 10.42 8.45 0.69
N VAL A 125 10.94 9.17 1.69
CA VAL A 125 11.03 10.64 1.66
C VAL A 125 11.93 11.12 0.51
N LEU A 126 13.07 10.45 0.30
CA LEU A 126 13.99 10.80 -0.79
C LEU A 126 13.35 10.61 -2.16
N ILE A 127 12.59 9.53 -2.36
CA ILE A 127 11.85 9.27 -3.62
C ILE A 127 10.82 10.38 -3.85
N ASP A 128 10.06 10.78 -2.82
CA ASP A 128 9.08 11.86 -2.92
C ASP A 128 9.74 13.22 -3.21
N LEU A 129 10.96 13.43 -2.72
CA LEU A 129 11.75 14.63 -3.00
C LEU A 129 12.41 14.62 -4.39
N ALA A 130 12.89 13.44 -4.82
CA ALA A 130 13.67 13.24 -6.04
C ALA A 130 12.81 12.95 -7.27
N LEU A 131 11.51 12.68 -7.09
CA LEU A 131 10.49 12.96 -8.11
C LEU A 131 9.89 14.36 -7.85
N PRO A 132 10.58 15.46 -8.22
CA PRO A 132 9.90 16.74 -8.39
C PRO A 132 8.99 16.57 -9.62
N GLY A 133 7.82 15.97 -9.42
CA GLY A 133 6.82 15.82 -10.46
C GLY A 133 6.53 17.21 -11.03
N ASP A 134 6.75 17.36 -12.33
CA ASP A 134 6.53 18.51 -13.22
C ASP A 134 5.57 19.59 -12.67
N ARG A 135 6.03 20.33 -11.67
CA ARG A 135 5.29 21.43 -11.05
C ARG A 135 5.79 22.73 -11.65
N ARG A 136 5.37 23.03 -12.89
CA ARG A 136 5.06 24.39 -13.44
C ARG A 136 4.71 24.31 -14.94
N PRO A 137 3.81 25.16 -15.52
CA PRO A 137 3.07 26.30 -14.95
C PRO A 137 1.54 26.24 -15.22
N ARG A 138 0.76 25.75 -14.25
CA ARG A 138 -0.71 25.59 -14.34
C ARG A 138 -1.51 26.86 -13.98
N ARG A 139 -1.13 28.04 -14.49
CA ARG A 139 -1.85 29.29 -14.19
C ARG A 139 -2.95 29.62 -15.21
N ARG A 140 -2.84 29.17 -16.46
CA ARG A 140 -3.82 29.47 -17.51
C ARG A 140 -4.98 28.46 -17.55
N ASP A 141 -4.72 27.18 -17.31
CA ASP A 141 -5.77 26.14 -17.25
C ASP A 141 -6.63 26.20 -15.99
N ARG A 142 -6.14 26.80 -14.90
CA ARG A 142 -6.89 26.86 -13.63
C ARG A 142 -8.21 27.63 -13.74
N ARG A 143 -8.33 28.57 -14.68
CA ARG A 143 -9.59 29.30 -14.92
C ARG A 143 -10.62 28.45 -15.68
N ARG A 144 -10.20 27.65 -16.67
CA ARG A 144 -11.07 26.75 -17.44
C ARG A 144 -11.44 25.50 -16.64
N GLN A 145 -10.51 25.01 -15.82
CA GLN A 145 -10.74 23.88 -14.92
C GLN A 145 -11.68 24.25 -13.77
N LYS A 146 -11.72 25.50 -13.30
CA LYS A 146 -12.64 25.91 -12.21
C LYS A 146 -14.12 25.84 -12.62
N THR A 147 -14.44 26.15 -13.87
CA THR A 147 -15.80 25.98 -14.41
C THR A 147 -16.14 24.51 -14.62
N GLN A 148 -15.21 23.71 -15.13
CA GLN A 148 -15.43 22.27 -15.31
C GLN A 148 -15.52 21.52 -13.97
N TYR A 149 -14.71 21.87 -12.97
CA TYR A 149 -14.83 21.33 -11.61
C TYR A 149 -16.12 21.77 -10.93
N ARG A 150 -16.65 22.97 -11.20
CA ARG A 150 -17.97 23.36 -10.70
C ARG A 150 -19.09 22.51 -11.32
N GLY A 151 -19.00 22.22 -12.61
CA GLY A 151 -19.93 21.31 -13.28
C GLY A 151 -19.85 19.89 -12.73
N LEU A 152 -18.64 19.34 -12.60
CA LEU A 152 -18.40 18.01 -12.02
C LEU A 152 -18.80 17.93 -10.54
N ALA A 153 -18.57 18.97 -9.75
CA ALA A 153 -19.01 19.02 -8.36
C ALA A 153 -20.53 19.18 -8.23
N ALA A 154 -21.18 19.84 -9.18
CA ALA A 154 -22.64 19.92 -9.22
C ALA A 154 -23.26 18.56 -9.60
N LEU A 155 -22.67 17.84 -10.56
CA LEU A 155 -23.07 16.46 -10.89
C LEU A 155 -22.82 15.52 -9.71
N SER A 156 -21.63 15.55 -9.09
CA SER A 156 -21.31 14.74 -7.91
C SER A 156 -22.30 14.92 -6.77
N ARG A 157 -22.77 16.15 -6.53
CA ARG A 157 -23.77 16.45 -5.50
C ARG A 157 -25.17 15.97 -5.86
N ALA A 158 -25.55 16.04 -7.13
CA ALA A 158 -26.83 15.51 -7.59
C ALA A 158 -26.84 13.98 -7.43
N ASP A 159 -25.77 13.32 -7.88
CA ASP A 159 -25.58 11.88 -7.74
C ASP A 159 -25.52 11.47 -6.25
N GLU A 160 -24.81 12.23 -5.39
CA GLU A 160 -24.80 12.02 -3.93
C GLU A 160 -26.20 12.12 -3.32
N PHE A 161 -27.04 13.04 -3.82
CA PHE A 161 -28.40 13.21 -3.33
C PHE A 161 -29.33 12.08 -3.79
N GLU A 162 -29.11 11.54 -4.99
CA GLU A 162 -29.81 10.35 -5.47
C GLU A 162 -29.40 9.11 -4.67
N ASP A 163 -28.10 8.93 -4.40
CA ASP A 163 -27.56 7.86 -3.55
C ASP A 163 -28.14 7.93 -2.14
N GLU A 164 -28.15 9.12 -1.52
CA GLU A 164 -28.72 9.34 -0.19
C GLU A 164 -30.22 9.06 -0.16
N LYS A 165 -30.95 9.48 -1.20
CA LYS A 165 -32.40 9.20 -1.31
C LYS A 165 -32.66 7.70 -1.48
N LEU A 166 -31.81 6.99 -2.22
CA LEU A 166 -31.92 5.54 -2.39
C LEU A 166 -31.66 4.83 -1.05
N ILE A 167 -30.61 5.22 -0.32
CA ILE A 167 -30.31 4.72 1.03
C ILE A 167 -31.48 5.02 1.99
N ALA A 168 -32.02 6.24 1.96
CA ALA A 168 -33.17 6.60 2.79
C ALA A 168 -34.44 5.83 2.41
N SER A 169 -34.64 5.53 1.12
CA SER A 169 -35.78 4.72 0.66
C SER A 169 -35.67 3.28 1.12
N LEU A 170 -34.46 2.73 1.21
CA LEU A 170 -34.21 1.39 1.76
C LEU A 170 -34.48 1.30 3.27
N GLN A 171 -34.46 2.44 3.97
CA GLN A 171 -34.82 2.53 5.39
C GLN A 171 -36.34 2.64 5.62
N CYS A 172 -37.15 2.87 4.57
CA CYS A 172 -38.59 2.62 4.65
C CYS A 172 -38.83 1.11 4.81
N PRO A 173 -39.99 0.68 5.35
CA PRO A 173 -40.28 -0.73 5.56
C PRO A 173 -40.55 -1.43 4.21
N LEU A 174 -39.52 -1.61 3.39
CA LEU A 174 -39.56 -2.47 2.21
C LEU A 174 -39.92 -3.88 2.64
N SER A 175 -40.66 -4.62 1.83
CA SER A 175 -40.92 -6.04 2.07
C SER A 175 -39.65 -6.87 1.82
N ILE A 176 -39.63 -8.13 2.28
CA ILE A 176 -38.46 -9.00 2.07
C ILE A 176 -38.28 -9.36 0.59
N GLU A 177 -39.37 -9.41 -0.18
CA GLU A 177 -39.39 -9.59 -1.63
C GLU A 177 -38.72 -8.40 -2.34
N GLU A 178 -39.05 -7.17 -1.93
CA GLU A 178 -38.45 -5.95 -2.48
C GLU A 178 -36.94 -5.89 -2.18
N LEU A 179 -36.52 -6.26 -0.97
CA LEU A 179 -35.11 -6.36 -0.62
C LEU A 179 -34.36 -7.40 -1.47
N CYS A 180 -34.99 -8.54 -1.79
CA CYS A 180 -34.41 -9.53 -2.70
C CYS A 180 -34.26 -8.97 -4.12
N SER A 181 -35.24 -8.20 -4.61
CA SER A 181 -35.16 -7.52 -5.90
C SER A 181 -34.00 -6.54 -5.94
N VAL A 182 -33.87 -5.68 -4.93
CA VAL A 182 -32.75 -4.72 -4.80
C VAL A 182 -31.40 -5.44 -4.77
N TRP A 183 -31.30 -6.57 -4.06
CA TRP A 183 -30.09 -7.38 -4.06
C TRP A 183 -29.74 -7.90 -5.46
N GLY A 184 -30.73 -8.37 -6.22
CA GLY A 184 -30.57 -8.80 -7.62
C GLY A 184 -30.07 -7.66 -8.51
N GLU A 185 -30.67 -6.47 -8.39
CA GLU A 185 -30.27 -5.28 -9.15
C GLU A 185 -28.81 -4.88 -8.85
N THR A 186 -28.42 -4.83 -7.57
CA THR A 186 -27.03 -4.50 -7.22
C THR A 186 -26.03 -5.55 -7.73
N THR A 187 -26.41 -6.82 -7.74
CA THR A 187 -25.58 -7.91 -8.29
C THR A 187 -25.40 -7.74 -9.80
N ALA A 188 -26.46 -7.40 -10.54
CA ALA A 188 -26.38 -7.10 -11.96
C ALA A 188 -25.50 -5.87 -12.25
N THR A 189 -25.65 -4.80 -11.46
CA THR A 189 -24.84 -3.58 -11.57
C THR A 189 -23.35 -3.87 -11.38
N LEU A 190 -22.98 -4.69 -10.40
CA LEU A 190 -21.58 -5.10 -10.21
C LEU A 190 -21.07 -5.95 -11.38
N ALA A 191 -21.88 -6.88 -11.90
CA ALA A 191 -21.51 -7.73 -13.03
C ALA A 191 -21.29 -6.94 -14.33
N GLN A 192 -22.03 -5.83 -14.53
CA GLN A 192 -21.88 -4.94 -15.69
C GLN A 192 -20.63 -4.04 -15.62
N GLY A 193 -19.85 -4.11 -14.55
CA GLY A 193 -18.60 -3.37 -14.42
C GLY A 193 -18.78 -1.97 -13.84
N ALA A 194 -19.60 -1.84 -12.80
CA ALA A 194 -19.80 -0.61 -12.02
C ALA A 194 -18.49 0.13 -11.73
N GLY A 195 -18.52 1.47 -11.84
CA GLY A 195 -17.39 2.34 -11.53
C GLY A 195 -16.99 2.29 -10.04
N PRO A 196 -15.82 2.81 -9.65
CA PRO A 196 -15.37 2.75 -8.26
C PRO A 196 -16.32 3.43 -7.27
N ARG A 197 -17.01 4.50 -7.70
CA ARG A 197 -18.04 5.19 -6.91
C ARG A 197 -19.29 4.34 -6.74
N ASP A 198 -19.82 3.84 -7.85
CA ASP A 198 -21.02 2.99 -7.86
C ASP A 198 -20.80 1.72 -7.03
N ARG A 199 -19.59 1.16 -7.04
CA ARG A 199 -19.23 0.02 -6.17
C ARG A 199 -19.34 0.34 -4.68
N GLN A 200 -19.01 1.57 -4.28
CA GLN A 200 -19.15 1.99 -2.88
C GLN A 200 -20.63 2.15 -2.49
N ALA A 201 -21.42 2.82 -3.34
CA ALA A 201 -22.87 2.95 -3.12
C ALA A 201 -23.55 1.57 -3.05
N VAL A 202 -23.20 0.67 -3.99
CA VAL A 202 -23.69 -0.72 -3.99
C VAL A 202 -23.27 -1.46 -2.72
N ALA A 203 -22.05 -1.27 -2.22
CA ALA A 203 -21.59 -1.93 -1.00
C ALA A 203 -22.43 -1.49 0.22
N GLU A 204 -22.77 -0.20 0.34
CA GLU A 204 -23.63 0.29 1.43
C GLU A 204 -25.06 -0.24 1.32
N VAL A 205 -25.65 -0.25 0.12
CA VAL A 205 -26.98 -0.84 -0.12
C VAL A 205 -26.98 -2.32 0.27
N ARG A 206 -25.97 -3.09 -0.17
CA ARG A 206 -25.86 -4.51 0.15
C ARG A 206 -25.69 -4.75 1.64
N ARG A 207 -24.95 -3.89 2.35
CA ARG A 207 -24.83 -3.97 3.82
C ARG A 207 -26.20 -3.84 4.49
N ILE A 208 -27.00 -2.85 4.09
CA ILE A 208 -28.36 -2.65 4.62
C ILE A 208 -29.25 -3.85 4.31
N CYS A 209 -29.20 -4.40 3.10
CA CYS A 209 -29.95 -5.61 2.76
C CYS A 209 -29.56 -6.80 3.63
N LEU A 210 -28.26 -7.03 3.87
CA LEU A 210 -27.77 -8.11 4.72
C LEU A 210 -28.27 -7.96 6.17
N ASP A 211 -28.15 -6.76 6.74
CA ASP A 211 -28.63 -6.45 8.09
C ASP A 211 -30.15 -6.73 8.20
N GLU A 212 -30.93 -6.33 7.19
CA GLU A 212 -32.38 -6.57 7.17
C GLU A 212 -32.76 -8.03 6.92
N PHE A 213 -31.99 -8.79 6.14
CA PHE A 213 -32.21 -10.23 5.95
C PHE A 213 -31.99 -10.99 7.25
N GLU A 214 -30.89 -10.73 7.96
CA GLU A 214 -30.59 -11.33 9.25
C GLU A 214 -31.67 -11.00 10.28
N ARG A 215 -32.13 -9.74 10.32
CA ARG A 215 -33.16 -9.28 11.27
C ARG A 215 -34.53 -9.91 11.04
N ARG A 216 -34.93 -10.15 9.78
CA ARG A 216 -36.30 -10.58 9.42
C ARG A 216 -36.47 -12.09 9.32
N ASN A 217 -35.46 -12.81 8.83
CA ASN A 217 -35.51 -14.26 8.67
C ASN A 217 -34.11 -14.87 8.93
N PRO A 218 -33.66 -14.95 10.19
CA PRO A 218 -32.33 -15.42 10.53
C PRO A 218 -32.06 -16.86 10.05
N ASP A 219 -33.06 -17.74 10.13
CA ASP A 219 -32.93 -19.13 9.68
C ASP A 219 -32.80 -19.23 8.15
N GLY A 220 -33.61 -18.49 7.41
CA GLY A 220 -33.50 -18.38 5.95
C GLY A 220 -32.15 -17.82 5.52
N PHE A 221 -31.69 -16.77 6.22
CA PHE A 221 -30.40 -16.13 5.99
C PHE A 221 -29.23 -17.09 6.21
N LEU A 222 -29.23 -17.85 7.31
CA LEU A 222 -28.20 -18.85 7.59
C LEU A 222 -28.13 -19.92 6.49
N ARG A 223 -29.28 -20.47 6.06
CA ARG A 223 -29.31 -21.46 4.96
C ARG A 223 -28.75 -20.89 3.66
N TRP A 224 -29.03 -19.62 3.37
CA TRP A 224 -28.50 -18.95 2.19
C TRP A 224 -26.98 -18.76 2.26
N ILE A 225 -26.44 -18.37 3.42
CA ILE A 225 -24.99 -18.25 3.65
C ILE A 225 -24.31 -19.62 3.55
N GLU A 226 -24.87 -20.67 4.16
CA GLU A 226 -24.34 -22.04 4.10
C GLU A 226 -24.33 -22.60 2.67
N ALA A 227 -25.29 -22.20 1.83
CA ALA A 227 -25.31 -22.53 0.40
C ALA A 227 -24.29 -21.73 -0.44
N GLY A 228 -23.48 -20.88 0.19
CA GLY A 228 -22.45 -20.07 -0.47
C GLY A 228 -22.96 -18.71 -0.98
N ALA A 229 -24.06 -18.21 -0.42
CA ALA A 229 -24.69 -16.93 -0.79
C ALA A 229 -24.90 -16.79 -2.30
N PRO A 230 -25.64 -17.71 -2.96
CA PRO A 230 -25.96 -17.60 -4.37
C PRO A 230 -26.61 -16.24 -4.69
N GLY A 231 -26.44 -15.78 -5.93
CA GLY A 231 -26.80 -14.40 -6.35
C GLY A 231 -28.26 -14.01 -6.15
N ASP A 232 -29.18 -14.97 -6.08
CA ASP A 232 -30.59 -14.77 -5.77
C ASP A 232 -30.92 -15.34 -4.37
N PRO A 233 -31.20 -14.49 -3.37
CA PRO A 233 -31.53 -14.93 -2.01
C PRO A 233 -33.01 -15.33 -1.84
N SER A 234 -33.87 -15.05 -2.83
CA SER A 234 -35.32 -15.20 -2.72
C SER A 234 -35.75 -16.64 -2.40
N SER A 235 -35.08 -17.64 -2.97
CA SER A 235 -35.37 -19.06 -2.76
C SER A 235 -35.12 -19.56 -1.32
N TYR A 236 -34.41 -18.77 -0.51
CA TYR A 236 -34.07 -19.12 0.87
C TYR A 236 -34.80 -18.26 1.90
N LEU A 237 -35.03 -16.99 1.55
CA LEU A 237 -35.59 -15.97 2.43
C LEU A 237 -37.11 -15.87 2.35
N LEU A 238 -37.71 -16.17 1.19
CA LEU A 238 -39.15 -16.16 1.03
C LEU A 238 -39.77 -17.49 1.50
N PRO A 239 -40.94 -17.46 2.13
CA PRO A 239 -41.70 -18.69 2.38
C PRO A 239 -41.99 -19.37 1.04
N ASN A 240 -41.62 -20.64 0.91
CA ASN A 240 -42.02 -21.43 -0.26
C ASN A 240 -43.55 -21.37 -0.32
N SER A 241 -44.12 -20.83 -1.41
CA SER A 241 -45.58 -20.69 -1.59
C SER A 241 -46.33 -22.02 -1.78
N ASN A 242 -45.73 -23.13 -1.34
CA ASN A 242 -46.18 -24.51 -1.51
C ASN A 242 -46.69 -25.14 -0.20
N GLU A 243 -47.01 -24.34 0.82
CA GLU A 243 -47.78 -24.76 2.01
C GLU A 243 -49.15 -24.08 2.06
#